data_AF-A0A926CMG7-F1
#
_entry.id   AF-A0A926CMG7-F1
#
_cell.length_a   1.000
_cell.length_b   1.000
_cell.length_c   1.000
_cell.angle_alpha   90.00
_cell.angle_beta   90.00
_cell.angle_gamma   90.00
#
_symmetry.space_group_name_H-M   'P 1'
#
loop_
_entity.id
_entity.type
_entity.pdbx_description
1 polymer ?
#
loop_
_entity_poly.entity_id
_entity_poly.type
_entity_poly.pdbx_seq_one_letter_code
_entity_poly.pdbx_strand_id
1 'polypeptide(L)'
;MEPILFVLCVYLVFALALSREGLRSWRDARRRKIVQRLSVELPGKSIDEALARFGEPFGVFAGSDRTLYEWKSPPSTRFPGGSGLLIFYCVISEARIITHASWQTRGENNWRSGAKSTDPLL
;
A
#
# COMPACT_ATOMS: atom_id res chain seq x y z
N MET A 1 38.31 -16.16 -26.60
CA MET A 1 38.05 -15.22 -25.49
C MET A 1 36.66 -14.60 -25.59
N GLU A 2 36.16 -14.26 -26.79
CA GLU A 2 34.82 -13.69 -27.02
C GLU A 2 33.62 -14.49 -26.44
N PRO A 3 33.53 -15.83 -26.54
CA PRO A 3 32.34 -16.54 -26.05
C PRO A 3 32.22 -16.51 -24.51
N ILE A 4 33.36 -16.48 -23.80
CA ILE A 4 33.39 -16.43 -22.34
C ILE A 4 32.90 -15.06 -21.85
N LEU A 5 33.33 -13.99 -22.51
CA LEU A 5 32.87 -12.62 -22.24
C LEU A 5 31.37 -12.47 -22.53
N PHE A 6 30.89 -13.05 -23.64
CA PHE A 6 29.47 -13.01 -23.99
C PHE A 6 28.60 -13.70 -22.93
N VAL A 7 29.00 -14.91 -22.50
CA VAL A 7 28.29 -15.65 -21.44
C VAL A 7 28.28 -14.88 -20.12
N LEU A 8 29.41 -14.26 -19.73
CA LEU A 8 29.50 -13.43 -18.53
C LEU A 8 28.56 -12.22 -18.59
N CYS A 9 28.50 -11.52 -19.72
CA CYS A 9 27.60 -10.38 -19.91
C CYS A 9 26.12 -10.78 -19.80
N VAL A 10 25.73 -11.90 -20.43
CA VAL A 10 24.36 -12.42 -20.34
C VAL A 10 24.03 -12.78 -18.90
N TYR A 11 24.92 -13.49 -18.20
CA TYR A 11 24.71 -13.89 -16.81
C TYR A 11 24.59 -12.68 -15.88
N LEU A 12 25.40 -11.64 -16.09
CA LEU A 12 25.37 -10.40 -15.30
C LEU A 12 24.04 -9.65 -15.48
N VAL A 13 23.53 -9.56 -16.72
CA VAL A 13 22.25 -8.92 -17.02
C VAL A 13 21.09 -9.69 -16.36
N PHE A 14 21.10 -11.02 -16.43
CA PHE A 14 20.11 -11.87 -15.76
C PHE A 14 20.16 -11.72 -14.23
N ALA A 15 21.35 -11.74 -13.64
CA ALA A 15 21.54 -11.55 -12.21
C ALA A 15 21.04 -10.17 -11.75
N LEU A 16 21.30 -9.11 -12.53
CA LEU A 16 20.81 -7.76 -12.25
C LEU A 16 19.28 -7.67 -12.36
N ALA A 17 18.68 -8.33 -13.36
CA ALA A 17 17.23 -8.37 -13.53
C ALA A 17 16.55 -9.07 -12.34
N LEU A 18 17.06 -10.24 -11.93
CA LEU A 18 16.55 -10.99 -10.77
C LEU A 18 16.73 -10.24 -9.47
N SER A 19 17.88 -9.56 -9.29
CA SER A 19 18.15 -8.77 -8.09
C SER A 19 17.19 -7.59 -7.97
N ARG A 20 16.92 -6.90 -9.08
CA ARG A 20 15.94 -5.79 -9.11
C ARG A 20 14.53 -6.26 -8.76
N GLU A 21 14.11 -7.41 -9.29
CA GLU A 21 12.79 -7.96 -9.00
C GLU A 21 12.67 -8.44 -7.55
N GLY A 22 13.71 -9.11 -7.03
CA GLY A 22 13.80 -9.50 -5.63
C GLY A 22 13.76 -8.30 -4.68
N LEU A 23 14.48 -7.22 -5.00
CA LEU A 23 14.47 -5.98 -4.23
C LEU A 23 13.10 -5.31 -4.23
N ARG A 24 12.38 -5.31 -5.36
CA ARG A 24 11.01 -4.79 -5.45
C ARG A 24 10.06 -5.59 -4.57
N SER A 25 10.07 -6.92 -4.73
CA SER A 25 9.22 -7.83 -3.96
C SER A 25 9.47 -7.71 -2.46
N TRP A 26 10.74 -7.62 -2.03
CA TRP A 26 11.09 -7.42 -0.62
C TRP A 26 10.60 -6.08 -0.08
N ARG A 27 10.74 -4.98 -0.85
CA ARG A 27 10.22 -3.67 -0.46
C ARG A 27 8.70 -3.69 -0.32
N ASP A 28 7.99 -4.31 -1.26
CA ASP A 28 6.53 -4.41 -1.21
C ASP A 28 6.06 -5.33 -0.08
N ALA A 29 6.79 -6.40 0.23
CA ALA A 29 6.52 -7.24 1.40
C ALA A 29 6.71 -6.47 2.72
N ARG A 30 7.78 -5.69 2.83
CA ARG A 30 8.03 -4.84 4.02
C ARG A 30 6.95 -3.77 4.17
N ARG A 31 6.54 -3.15 3.07
CA ARG A 31 5.45 -2.16 3.04
C ARG A 31 4.13 -2.76 3.51
N ARG A 32 3.74 -3.93 2.98
CA ARG A 32 2.52 -4.65 3.40
C ARG A 32 2.52 -4.92 4.90
N LYS A 33 3.65 -5.37 5.47
CA LYS A 33 3.76 -5.59 6.91
C LYS A 33 3.55 -4.31 7.74
N ILE A 34 4.08 -3.19 7.29
CA ILE A 34 3.91 -1.90 7.96
C ILE A 34 2.43 -1.48 7.93
N VAL A 35 1.81 -1.52 6.76
CA VAL A 35 0.42 -1.08 6.59
C VAL A 35 -0.57 -2.02 7.31
N GLN A 36 -0.32 -3.34 7.28
CA GLN A 36 -1.06 -4.31 8.06
C GLN A 36 -1.01 -4.01 9.56
N ARG A 37 0.17 -3.63 10.08
CA ARG A 37 0.30 -3.24 11.48
C ARG A 37 -0.52 -1.99 11.78
N LEU A 38 -0.46 -1.00 10.88
CA LEU A 38 -1.22 0.25 11.04
C LEU A 38 -2.74 0.03 11.03
N SER A 39 -3.27 -0.87 10.20
CA SER A 39 -4.70 -1.19 10.23
C SER A 39 -5.16 -1.82 11.54
N VAL A 40 -4.26 -2.49 12.27
CA VAL A 40 -4.56 -3.07 13.59
C VAL A 40 -4.36 -2.05 14.71
N GLU A 41 -3.39 -1.14 14.59
CA GLU A 41 -3.06 -0.16 15.64
C GLU A 41 -3.98 1.08 15.66
N LEU A 42 -4.60 1.42 14.53
CA LEU A 42 -5.36 2.68 14.38
C LEU A 42 -6.77 2.68 14.98
N PRO A 43 -7.53 1.57 15.01
CA PRO A 43 -8.82 1.54 15.69
C PRO A 43 -8.69 1.97 17.17
N GLY A 44 -9.57 2.87 17.60
CA GLY A 44 -9.56 3.48 18.94
C GLY A 44 -8.76 4.79 19.06
N LYS A 45 -8.00 5.18 18.03
CA LYS A 45 -7.27 6.46 17.99
C LYS A 45 -8.10 7.58 17.36
N SER A 46 -7.69 8.82 17.59
CA SER A 46 -8.31 9.99 16.94
C SER A 46 -7.91 10.09 15.47
N ILE A 47 -8.74 10.77 14.68
CA ILE A 47 -8.40 11.09 13.28
C ILE A 47 -7.16 11.97 13.19
N ASP A 48 -6.92 12.85 14.15
CA ASP A 48 -5.80 13.78 14.10
C ASP A 48 -4.46 13.04 14.20
N GLU A 49 -4.40 11.91 14.93
CA GLU A 49 -3.24 11.01 14.91
C GLU A 49 -3.01 10.39 13.53
N ALA A 50 -4.07 9.97 12.84
CA ALA A 50 -3.97 9.42 11.49
C ALA A 50 -3.53 10.50 10.49
N LEU A 51 -4.06 11.72 10.58
CA LEU A 51 -3.67 12.86 9.74
C LEU A 51 -2.22 13.27 9.98
N ALA A 52 -1.76 13.30 11.23
CA ALA A 52 -0.36 13.59 11.54
C ALA A 52 0.60 12.55 10.92
N ARG A 53 0.17 11.28 10.87
CA ARG A 53 0.97 10.16 10.39
C ARG A 53 0.97 10.01 8.87
N PHE A 54 -0.21 10.09 8.24
CA PHE A 54 -0.39 9.86 6.80
C PHE A 54 -0.40 11.13 5.95
N GLY A 55 -0.60 12.28 6.58
CA GLY A 55 -0.89 13.53 5.90
C GLY A 55 -2.35 13.63 5.49
N GLU A 56 -2.62 14.54 4.57
CA GLU A 56 -3.95 14.81 4.05
C GLU A 56 -4.53 13.57 3.32
N PRO A 57 -5.81 13.23 3.56
CA PRO A 57 -6.48 12.15 2.86
C PRO A 57 -6.66 12.50 1.39
N PHE A 58 -6.60 11.49 0.52
CA PHE A 58 -6.94 11.61 -0.89
C PHE A 58 -8.42 11.91 -1.10
N GLY A 59 -9.28 11.33 -0.27
CA GLY A 59 -10.72 11.51 -0.33
C GLY A 59 -11.38 11.36 1.03
N VAL A 60 -12.45 12.13 1.25
CA VAL A 60 -13.28 12.05 2.44
C VAL A 60 -14.72 11.84 1.97
N PHE A 61 -15.32 10.74 2.40
CA PHE A 61 -16.68 10.38 2.05
C PHE A 61 -17.54 10.39 3.31
N ALA A 62 -18.39 11.40 3.43
CA ALA A 62 -19.34 11.50 4.54
C ALA A 62 -20.53 10.54 4.31
N GLY A 63 -20.74 9.62 5.26
CA GLY A 63 -21.98 8.87 5.42
C GLY A 63 -22.86 9.51 6.50
N SER A 64 -24.01 8.89 6.80
CA SER A 64 -24.96 9.42 7.80
C SER A 64 -24.35 9.49 9.20
N ASP A 65 -23.67 8.42 9.64
CA ASP A 65 -23.20 8.30 11.04
C ASP A 65 -21.67 8.10 11.10
N ARG A 66 -21.04 7.94 9.93
CA ARG A 66 -19.63 7.60 9.80
C ARG A 66 -19.02 8.27 8.59
N THR A 67 -17.77 8.71 8.72
CA THR A 67 -17.01 9.28 7.62
C THR A 67 -15.87 8.33 7.24
N LEU A 68 -15.76 8.03 5.94
CA LEU A 68 -14.67 7.22 5.40
C LEU A 68 -13.56 8.15 4.89
N TYR A 69 -12.36 7.98 5.42
CA TYR A 69 -11.16 8.67 4.95
C TYR A 69 -10.32 7.69 4.13
N GLU A 70 -9.93 8.12 2.95
CA GLU A 70 -9.15 7.33 2.00
C GLU A 70 -7.78 7.97 1.78
N TRP A 71 -6.71 7.22 1.94
CA TRP A 71 -5.37 7.58 1.51
C TRP A 71 -4.94 6.67 0.37
N LYS A 72 -4.42 7.25 -0.72
CA LYS A 72 -3.90 6.52 -1.87
C LYS A 72 -2.41 6.73 -2.00
N SER A 73 -1.72 5.75 -2.56
CA SER A 73 -0.32 5.85 -2.91
C SER A 73 -0.07 5.45 -4.36
N PRO A 74 0.56 6.31 -5.18
CA PRO A 74 0.97 7.68 -4.84
C PRO A 74 -0.25 8.62 -4.93
N PRO A 75 -0.54 9.50 -3.94
CA PRO A 75 0.22 10.74 -3.80
C PRO A 75 0.24 11.29 -2.36
N SER A 76 1.28 11.00 -1.57
CA SER A 76 1.61 11.82 -0.40
C SER A 76 3.08 11.64 -0.06
N THR A 77 3.77 12.71 0.33
CA THR A 77 5.22 12.71 0.66
C THR A 77 5.54 11.86 1.89
N ARG A 78 4.54 11.56 2.73
CA ARG A 78 4.69 10.80 3.98
C ARG A 78 4.13 9.37 3.91
N PHE A 79 3.38 9.02 2.87
CA PHE A 79 2.81 7.68 2.74
C PHE A 79 3.81 6.69 2.12
N PRO A 80 3.92 5.44 2.63
CA PRO A 80 4.87 4.47 2.08
C PRO A 80 4.65 4.24 0.58
N GLY A 81 5.64 4.57 -0.26
CA GLY A 81 5.60 4.31 -1.71
C GLY A 81 5.98 2.85 -2.06
N GLY A 82 5.50 2.36 -3.22
CA GLY A 82 5.81 1.00 -3.72
C GLY A 82 5.39 0.80 -5.17
N SER A 83 5.59 -0.40 -5.72
CA SER A 83 5.40 -0.69 -7.16
C SER A 83 3.93 -0.76 -7.61
N GLY A 84 2.98 -0.67 -6.68
CA GLY A 84 1.53 -0.73 -6.94
C GLY A 84 0.71 0.21 -6.07
N LEU A 85 -0.56 0.40 -6.46
CA LEU A 85 -1.51 1.26 -5.77
C LEU A 85 -1.85 0.64 -4.41
N LEU A 86 -1.53 1.38 -3.35
CA LEU A 86 -1.98 1.04 -2.01
C LEU A 86 -3.04 2.03 -1.60
N ILE A 87 -4.16 1.51 -1.13
CA ILE A 87 -5.26 2.31 -0.61
C ILE A 87 -5.47 1.95 0.84
N PHE A 88 -5.52 2.96 1.70
CA PHE A 88 -5.77 2.83 3.13
C PHE A 88 -7.09 3.52 3.45
N TYR A 89 -7.93 2.86 4.24
CA TYR A 89 -9.25 3.30 4.61
C TYR A 89 -9.36 3.41 6.12
N CYS A 90 -9.84 4.54 6.62
CA CYS A 90 -10.28 4.69 8.02
C CYS A 90 -11.75 5.03 8.05
N VAL A 91 -12.53 4.31 8.85
CA VAL A 91 -13.92 4.63 9.16
C VAL A 91 -13.96 5.35 10.50
N ILE A 92 -14.54 6.54 10.51
CA ILE A 92 -14.51 7.45 11.65
C ILE A 92 -15.93 7.67 12.13
N SER A 93 -16.15 7.54 13.44
CA SER A 93 -17.43 7.87 14.07
C SER A 93 -17.61 9.39 14.20
N GLU A 94 -18.83 9.82 14.54
CA GLU A 94 -19.11 11.23 14.85
C GLU A 94 -18.19 11.80 15.95
N ALA A 95 -17.75 10.97 16.90
CA ALA A 95 -16.80 11.35 17.94
C ALA A 95 -15.35 11.58 17.44
N ARG A 96 -15.12 11.56 16.12
CA ARG A 96 -13.79 11.65 15.48
C ARG A 96 -12.81 10.55 15.89
N ILE A 97 -13.34 9.39 16.28
CA ILE A 97 -12.57 8.19 16.64
C ILE A 97 -12.59 7.20 15.49
N ILE A 98 -11.43 6.62 15.19
CA ILE A 98 -11.30 5.58 14.18
C ILE A 98 -11.93 4.31 14.73
N THR A 99 -13.03 3.88 14.11
CA THR A 99 -13.75 2.65 14.47
C THR A 99 -13.22 1.44 13.73
N HIS A 100 -12.77 1.65 12.49
CA HIS A 100 -12.25 0.58 11.64
C HIS A 100 -11.16 1.13 10.73
N ALA A 101 -10.16 0.31 10.46
CA ALA A 101 -9.12 0.61 9.49
C ALA A 101 -8.86 -0.63 8.64
N SER A 102 -8.75 -0.43 7.34
CA SER A 102 -8.46 -1.49 6.38
C SER A 102 -7.56 -0.98 5.27
N TRP A 103 -6.93 -1.88 4.54
CA TRP A 103 -6.08 -1.51 3.42
C TRP A 103 -6.22 -2.51 2.29
N GLN A 104 -5.95 -2.04 1.08
CA GLN A 104 -5.94 -2.85 -0.12
C GLN A 104 -4.72 -2.50 -0.96
N THR A 105 -4.09 -3.52 -1.52
CA THR A 105 -3.13 -3.33 -2.63
C THR A 105 -3.79 -3.77 -3.92
N ARG A 106 -3.84 -2.87 -4.90
CA ARG A 106 -4.17 -3.23 -6.28
C ARG A 106 -2.88 -3.27 -7.08
N GLY A 107 -2.48 -4.47 -7.48
CA GLY A 107 -1.44 -4.66 -8.49
C GLY A 107 -1.93 -4.21 -9.87
N GLU A 108 -0.99 -3.88 -10.75
CA GLU A 108 -1.26 -3.40 -12.12
C GLU A 108 -2.15 -4.38 -12.94
N ASN A 109 -2.03 -5.69 -12.69
CA ASN A 109 -2.87 -6.72 -13.33
C ASN A 109 -4.37 -6.65 -12.95
N ASN A 110 -4.72 -6.11 -11.78
CA ASN A 110 -6.12 -6.02 -11.33
C ASN A 110 -6.86 -4.77 -11.85
N TRP A 111 -6.15 -3.84 -12.50
CA TRP A 111 -6.78 -2.68 -13.14
C TRP A 111 -7.62 -3.09 -14.36
N ARG A 112 -7.19 -4.13 -15.10
CA ARG A 112 -7.88 -4.59 -16.31
C ARG A 112 -9.06 -5.52 -16.04
N SER A 113 -9.12 -6.19 -14.89
CA SER A 113 -10.07 -7.28 -14.66
C SER A 113 -11.30 -6.91 -13.83
N GLY A 114 -11.37 -5.73 -13.20
CA GLY A 114 -12.54 -5.33 -12.41
C GLY A 114 -12.86 -6.29 -11.24
N ALA A 115 -11.95 -7.20 -10.89
CA ALA A 115 -12.18 -8.19 -9.86
C ALA A 115 -12.17 -7.50 -8.48
N LYS A 116 -13.32 -7.50 -7.81
CA LYS A 116 -13.42 -7.16 -6.39
C LYS A 116 -12.49 -8.08 -5.62
N SER A 117 -11.51 -7.49 -4.94
CA SER A 117 -10.76 -8.15 -3.88
C SER A 117 -11.77 -8.48 -2.77
N THR A 118 -12.26 -9.71 -2.79
CA THR A 118 -12.92 -10.37 -1.66
C THR A 118 -11.81 -10.91 -0.77
N ASP A 119 -11.27 -10.05 0.10
CA ASP A 119 -10.72 -10.53 1.35
C ASP A 119 -11.78 -10.29 2.43
N PRO A 120 -12.23 -11.34 3.14
CA PRO A 120 -13.22 -11.20 4.18
C PRO A 120 -12.58 -10.48 5.37
N LEU A 121 -13.28 -9.46 5.85
CA LEU A 121 -13.03 -8.85 7.16
C LEU A 121 -13.23 -9.95 8.22
N LEU A 122 -12.13 -10.42 8.81
CA LEU A 122 -12.09 -11.16 10.07
C LEU A 122 -11.16 -10.43 11.02
#